data_AF-A0A927XM69-F1
#
_entry.id   AF-A0A927XM69-F1
#
_cell.length_a   1.000
_cell.length_b   1.000
_cell.length_c   1.000
_cell.angle_alpha   90.00
_cell.angle_beta   90.00
_cell.angle_gamma   90.00
#
_symmetry.space_group_name_H-M   'P 1'
#
loop_
_entity.id
_entity.type
_entity.pdbx_description
1 polymer ?
#
loop_
_entity_poly.entity_id
_entity_poly.type
_entity_poly.pdbx_seq_one_letter_code
_entity_poly.pdbx_strand_id
1 'polypeptide(L)' 'MKLLCKDCHKYFEFSEGEQRFYALKNLHKPKRCPRCRVENKARREDPYAGWESTMRTGFIRKTRHTHVHYAPHTVGGFR' A
#
# COMPACT_ATOMS: atom_id res chain seq x y z
N MET A 1 -5.61 -26.06 2.58
CA MET A 1 -7.01 -25.71 2.24
C MET A 1 -7.01 -24.95 0.92
N LYS A 2 -7.98 -25.17 0.01
CA LYS A 2 -8.01 -24.49 -1.31
C LYS A 2 -8.99 -23.31 -1.27
N LEU A 3 -8.60 -22.16 -1.81
CA LEU A 3 -9.43 -20.96 -1.90
C LEU A 3 -9.59 -20.53 -3.36
N LEU A 4 -10.75 -19.99 -3.71
CA LEU A 4 -11.03 -19.45 -5.04
C LEU A 4 -10.51 -18.01 -5.14
N CYS A 5 -9.71 -17.71 -6.17
CA CYS A 5 -9.25 -16.35 -6.42
C CYS A 5 -10.34 -15.50 -7.06
N LYS A 6 -10.54 -14.27 -6.57
CA LYS A 6 -11.55 -13.33 -7.13
C LYS A 6 -11.25 -12.84 -8.55
N ASP A 7 -9.98 -12.66 -8.93
CA ASP A 7 -9.67 -12.10 -10.26
C ASP A 7 -9.53 -13.18 -11.34
N CYS A 8 -8.75 -14.24 -11.08
CA CYS A 8 -8.51 -15.30 -12.08
C CYS A 8 -9.41 -16.53 -11.94
N HIS A 9 -10.28 -16.60 -10.92
CA HIS A 9 -11.16 -17.74 -10.65
C HIS A 9 -10.47 -19.11 -10.54
N LYS A 10 -9.15 -19.12 -10.30
CA LYS A 10 -8.40 -20.37 -10.07
C LYS A 10 -8.37 -20.69 -8.58
N TYR A 11 -8.39 -21.98 -8.27
CA TYR A 11 -8.11 -22.47 -6.94
C TYR A 11 -6.62 -22.33 -6.64
N PHE A 12 -6.28 -21.76 -5.49
CA PHE A 12 -4.91 -21.72 -5.00
C PHE A 12 -4.81 -22.37 -3.62
N GLU A 13 -3.63 -22.87 -3.32
CA GLU A 13 -3.34 -23.52 -2.06
C GLU A 13 -3.08 -22.48 -0.97
N PHE A 14 -3.77 -22.64 0.15
CA PHE A 14 -3.54 -21.89 1.38
C PHE A 14 -3.06 -22.88 2.44
N SER A 15 -1.74 -22.90 2.62
CA SER A 15 -1.02 -23.85 3.46
C SER A 15 -1.25 -23.58 4.96
N GLU A 16 -0.97 -24.55 5.82
CA GLU A 16 -1.11 -24.39 7.27
C GLU A 16 -0.15 -23.32 7.83
N GLY A 17 1.07 -23.25 7.29
CA GLY A 17 2.05 -22.22 7.65
C GLY A 17 1.54 -20.81 7.36
N GLU A 18 0.92 -20.61 6.19
CA GLU A 18 0.30 -19.32 5.86
C GLU A 18 -0.92 -19.03 6.74
N GLN A 19 -1.74 -20.01 7.08
CA GLN A 19 -2.86 -19.81 8.00
C GLN A 19 -2.39 -19.31 9.37
N ARG A 20 -1.36 -19.95 9.94
CA ARG A 20 -0.75 -19.54 11.21
C ARG A 20 -0.18 -18.13 11.11
N PHE A 21 0.52 -17.80 10.03
CA PHE A 21 1.04 -16.45 9.79
C PHE A 21 -0.06 -15.39 9.78
N TYR A 22 -1.16 -15.63 9.06
CA TYR A 22 -2.28 -14.69 8.98
C TYR A 22 -3.01 -14.55 10.32
N ALA A 23 -3.17 -15.65 11.06
CA ALA A 23 -3.78 -15.63 12.39
C ALA A 23 -2.92 -14.84 13.41
N LEU A 24 -1.61 -15.09 13.46
CA LEU A 24 -0.68 -14.39 14.36
C LEU A 24 -0.60 -12.89 14.07
N LYS A 25 -0.68 -12.50 12.80
CA LYS A 25 -0.68 -11.10 12.40
C LYS A 25 -2.06 -10.43 12.52
N ASN A 26 -3.08 -11.15 12.99
CA ASN A 26 -4.47 -10.69 13.01
C ASN A 26 -4.93 -10.13 11.65
N LEU A 27 -4.52 -10.80 10.56
CA LEU A 27 -4.81 -10.40 9.19
C LEU A 27 -5.96 -11.24 8.61
N HIS A 28 -6.77 -10.62 7.75
CA HIS A 28 -7.81 -11.33 7.01
C HIS A 28 -7.24 -12.23 5.92
N LYS A 29 -7.93 -13.35 5.67
CA LYS A 29 -7.56 -14.36 4.67
C LYS A 29 -7.39 -13.74 3.26
N PRO A 30 -6.46 -14.30 2.45
CA PRO A 30 -6.24 -13.84 1.07
C PRO A 30 -7.48 -14.04 0.18
N LYS A 31 -7.94 -12.96 -0.47
CA LYS A 31 -9.01 -13.01 -1.50
C LYS A 31 -8.47 -13.32 -2.91
N ARG A 32 -7.15 -13.24 -3.09
CA ARG A 32 -6.45 -13.34 -4.38
C ARG A 32 -5.27 -14.29 -4.26
N CYS A 33 -5.01 -15.04 -5.32
CA CYS A 33 -3.87 -15.94 -5.40
C CYS A 33 -2.54 -15.15 -5.44
N PRO A 34 -1.41 -15.79 -5.10
CA PRO A 34 -0.10 -15.13 -5.09
C PRO A 34 0.26 -14.50 -6.44
N ARG A 35 -0.06 -15.16 -7.56
CA ARG A 35 0.18 -14.63 -8.91
C ARG A 35 -0.55 -13.29 -9.13
N CYS A 36 -1.86 -13.25 -8.90
CA CYS A 36 -2.65 -12.03 -9.08
C CYS A 36 -2.25 -10.92 -8.09
N ARG A 37 -1.73 -11.27 -6.91
CA ARG A 37 -1.17 -10.28 -5.98
C ARG A 37 0.09 -9.63 -6.52
N VAL A 38 0.98 -10.41 -7.14
CA VAL A 38 2.21 -9.89 -7.77
C VAL A 38 1.85 -9.04 -8.99
N GLU A 39 0.98 -9.54 -9.88
CA GLU A 39 0.51 -8.79 -11.06
C GLU A 39 -0.16 -7.47 -10.64
N ASN A 40 -1.00 -7.49 -9.61
CA ASN A 40 -1.64 -6.27 -9.12
C ASN A 40 -0.67 -5.34 -8.37
N LYS A 41 0.41 -5.86 -7.78
CA LYS A 41 1.49 -5.04 -7.22
C LYS A 41 2.27 -4.35 -8.35
N ALA A 42 2.60 -5.08 -9.42
CA ALA A 42 3.31 -4.54 -10.58
C ALA A 42 2.49 -3.49 -11.35
N ARG A 43 1.16 -3.67 -11.44
CA ARG A 43 0.26 -2.69 -12.06
C ARG A 43 0.07 -1.42 -11.23
N ARG A 44 0.34 -1.47 -9.92
CA ARG A 44 0.34 -0.26 -9.10
C ARG A 44 1.62 0.49 -9.42
N GLU A 45 1.46 1.67 -10.03
CA GLU A 45 2.54 2.64 -10.17
C GLU A 45 3.22 2.83 -8.82
N ASP A 46 4.56 2.95 -8.84
CA ASP A 46 5.33 3.19 -7.64
C ASP A 46 4.78 4.45 -6.96
N PRO A 47 4.17 4.35 -5.76
CA PRO A 47 3.61 5.51 -5.07
C PRO A 47 4.69 6.54 -4.71
N TYR A 48 5.96 6.17 -4.84
CA TYR A 48 7.10 7.05 -4.74
C TYR A 48 7.51 7.62 -6.10
N ALA A 49 7.14 7.13 -7.28
CA ALA A 49 7.50 7.77 -8.57
C ALA A 49 7.00 9.22 -8.64
N GLY A 50 7.88 10.18 -8.31
CA GLY A 50 7.55 11.60 -8.05
C GLY A 50 8.22 12.18 -6.80
N TRP A 51 8.70 11.34 -5.88
CA TRP A 51 9.45 11.73 -4.66
C TRP A 51 10.81 12.36 -4.98
N GLU A 52 11.40 12.00 -6.12
CA GLU A 52 12.66 12.58 -6.60
C GLU A 52 12.44 13.99 -7.17
N SER A 53 11.29 14.23 -7.80
CA SER A 53 10.91 15.54 -8.36
C SER A 53 10.73 16.59 -7.26
N THR A 54 10.23 16.21 -6.08
CA THR A 54 10.09 17.11 -4.92
C THR A 54 11.42 17.36 -4.18
N MET A 55 12.40 16.45 -4.27
CA MET A 55 13.73 16.63 -3.67
C MET A 55 14.71 17.42 -4.53
N ARG A 56 14.46 17.53 -5.84
CA ARG A 56 15.28 18.32 -6.76
C ARG A 56 15.12 19.84 -6.57
N THR A 57 13.99 20.29 -6.01
CA THR A 57 13.66 21.71 -5.77
C THR A 57 13.65 22.08 -4.29
N GLY A 58 14.60 21.57 -3.48
CA GLY A 58 14.47 21.66 -2.03
C GLY A 58 15.73 21.91 -1.19
N PHE A 59 16.93 22.01 -1.75
CA PHE A 59 18.12 22.44 -1.00
C PHE A 59 18.31 23.96 -1.07
N ILE A 60 17.30 24.73 -0.67
CA ILE A 60 17.54 26.09 -0.19
C ILE A 60 17.62 25.99 1.32
N ARG A 61 18.84 26.18 1.83
CA ARG A 61 19.21 26.24 3.25
C ARG A 61 18.22 27.12 4.02
N LYS A 62 17.20 26.53 4.65
CA LYS A 62 16.38 27.28 5.62
C LYS A 62 17.24 27.53 6.85
N THR A 63 17.61 28.79 7.03
CA THR A 63 18.12 29.32 8.30
C THR A 63 17.15 28.94 9.42
N ARG A 64 17.74 28.56 10.55
CA ARG A 64 17.07 28.05 11.76
C ARG A 64 15.96 29.00 12.24
N HIS A 65 14.74 28.50 12.42
CA HIS A 65 14.05 28.38 13.71
C HIS A 65 12.54 28.09 13.56
N THR A 66 12.13 26.97 14.17
CA THR A 66 10.93 26.74 14.98
C THR A 66 9.68 27.59 14.70
N HIS A 67 8.71 27.04 13.97
CA HIS A 67 7.34 26.81 14.48
C HIS A 67 6.52 26.08 13.39
N VAL A 68 6.14 24.84 13.64
CA VAL A 68 5.24 24.08 12.74
C VAL A 68 3.81 24.40 13.15
N HIS A 69 3.12 25.27 12.41
CA HIS A 69 1.67 25.35 12.49
C HIS A 69 1.10 24.21 11.64
N TYR A 70 0.54 23.18 12.29
CA TYR A 70 -0.26 22.18 11.59
C TYR A 70 -1.54 22.86 11.08
N ALA A 71 -1.67 23.01 9.75
CA ALA A 71 -2.91 23.46 9.14
C ALA A 71 -3.98 22.35 9.31
N PRO A 72 -5.16 22.65 9.88
CA PRO A 72 -6.21 21.67 10.07
C PRO A 72 -6.87 21.30 8.73
N HIS A 73 -7.22 20.03 8.63
CA HIS A 73 -7.90 19.39 7.51
C HIS A 73 -9.22 20.10 7.16
N THR A 74 -9.32 20.72 5.99
CA THR A 74 -10.61 21.06 5.40
C THR A 74 -11.13 19.85 4.61
N VAL A 75 -12.14 19.21 5.18
CA VAL A 75 -12.89 18.12 4.56
C VAL A 75 -13.90 18.66 3.54
N GLY A 76 -13.88 18.12 2.31
CA GLY A 76 -14.91 18.28 1.26
C GLY A 76 -14.81 19.58 0.45
N GLY A 77 -14.83 19.61 -0.89
CA GLY A 77 -15.41 18.67 -1.86
C GLY A 77 -16.59 19.34 -2.57
N PHE A 78 -16.37 19.80 -3.82
CA PHE A 78 -17.29 20.11 -4.91
C PHE A 78 -18.70 20.68 -4.61
N ARG A 79 -18.88 21.96 -4.94
CA ARG A 79 -20.00 22.50 -5.74
C ARG A 79 -19.54 23.75 -6.48
#